data_AF-A0A3N5J965-F1
#
_entry.id   AF-A0A3N5J965-F1
#
_cell.length_a   1.000
_cell.length_b   1.000
_cell.length_c   1.000
_cell.angle_alpha   90.00
_cell.angle_beta   90.00
_cell.angle_gamma   90.00
#
_symmetry.space_group_name_H-M   'P 1'
#
loop_
_entity.id
_entity.type
_entity.pdbx_description
1 polymer ?
#
loop_
_entity_poly.entity_id
_entity_poly.type
_entity_poly.pdbx_seq_one_letter_code
_entity_poly.pdbx_strand_id
1 'polypeptide(L)'
;MRRGGFKNCHFYVWTILLMMVILLVSLSDRAISGENALKLNDKEYLAIRGFEALVFENQYNGMFFDEKTAGILLIHHGVRTATGGAVRLKPTPEQWDQIPVVVERKVDRENNAIDVLLRYEDFKFDSRIHVQPQGNSLLISVILDQSLPPSLTDRAGFNIEFLPSAYFEKTFLMDDVSGTFPLYPTG
;
A
#
# COMPACT_ATOMS: atom_id res chain seq x y z
N MET A 1 0.71 60.27 -49.87
CA MET A 1 1.81 59.99 -48.93
C MET A 1 1.23 59.32 -47.68
N ARG A 2 1.28 57.98 -47.61
CA ARG A 2 0.69 57.17 -46.53
C ARG A 2 1.62 57.15 -45.31
N ARG A 3 1.20 57.68 -44.17
CA ARG A 3 1.83 57.43 -42.85
C ARG A 3 0.72 57.30 -41.80
N GLY A 4 0.24 56.07 -41.57
CA GLY A 4 -0.79 55.80 -40.55
C GLY A 4 -0.84 54.39 -39.99
N GLY A 5 0.00 53.45 -40.46
CA GLY A 5 -0.12 52.02 -40.11
C GLY A 5 0.74 51.52 -38.95
N PHE A 6 1.71 52.30 -38.46
CA PHE A 6 2.75 51.76 -37.56
C PHE A 6 2.37 51.75 -36.07
N LYS A 7 1.43 52.59 -35.63
CA LYS A 7 1.06 52.71 -34.21
C LYS A 7 0.20 51.55 -33.71
N ASN A 8 -0.66 51.00 -34.57
CA ASN A 8 -1.59 49.93 -34.20
C ASN A 8 -0.87 48.57 -34.09
N CYS A 9 0.19 48.34 -34.87
CA CYS A 9 0.96 47.10 -34.81
C CYS A 9 1.65 46.92 -33.45
N HIS A 10 2.28 47.97 -32.91
CA HIS A 10 2.89 47.92 -31.58
C HIS A 10 1.87 47.68 -30.46
N PHE A 11 0.67 48.26 -30.57
CA PHE A 11 -0.40 48.05 -29.59
C PHE A 11 -0.89 46.60 -29.59
N TYR A 12 -1.16 46.02 -30.76
CA TYR A 12 -1.59 44.63 -30.88
C TYR A 12 -0.52 43.64 -30.39
N VAL A 13 0.76 43.88 -30.71
CA VAL A 13 1.88 43.05 -30.23
C VAL A 13 1.99 43.09 -28.71
N TRP A 14 1.85 44.26 -28.09
CA TRP A 14 1.87 44.39 -26.62
C TRP A 14 0.66 43.72 -25.97
N THR A 15 -0.54 43.83 -26.53
CA THR A 15 -1.72 43.14 -26.00
C THR A 15 -1.60 41.63 -26.12
N ILE A 16 -1.04 41.10 -27.22
CA ILE A 16 -0.83 39.66 -27.39
C ILE A 16 0.24 39.17 -26.42
N LEU A 17 1.34 39.90 -26.26
CA LEU A 17 2.40 39.56 -25.30
C LEU A 17 1.87 39.55 -23.86
N LEU A 18 1.04 40.55 -23.50
CA LEU A 18 0.40 40.62 -22.19
C LEU A 18 -0.58 39.47 -21.95
N MET A 19 -1.40 39.12 -22.95
CA MET A 19 -2.32 37.97 -22.86
C MET A 19 -1.55 36.65 -22.72
N MET A 20 -0.43 36.51 -23.42
CA MET A 20 0.42 35.32 -23.37
C MET A 20 1.16 35.19 -22.03
N VAL A 21 1.61 36.31 -21.44
CA VAL A 21 2.16 36.36 -20.07
C VAL A 21 1.09 36.01 -19.04
N ILE A 22 -0.14 36.54 -19.16
CA ILE A 22 -1.25 36.19 -18.26
C ILE A 22 -1.60 34.69 -18.37
N LEU A 23 -1.59 34.12 -19.58
CA LEU A 23 -1.81 32.70 -19.82
C LEU A 23 -0.72 31.83 -19.18
N LEU A 24 0.55 32.23 -19.32
CA LEU A 24 1.72 31.55 -18.72
C LEU A 24 1.72 31.62 -17.18
N VAL A 25 1.34 32.76 -16.59
CA VAL A 25 1.20 32.90 -15.13
C VAL A 25 0.04 32.06 -14.59
N SER A 26 -1.07 31.94 -15.34
CA SER A 26 -2.22 31.12 -14.94
C SER A 26 -1.95 29.61 -14.99
N LEU A 27 -0.93 29.17 -15.72
CA LEU A 27 -0.50 27.76 -15.81
C LEU A 27 0.49 27.36 -14.71
N SER A 28 1.04 28.30 -13.95
CA SER A 28 2.12 28.04 -12.99
C SER A 28 1.62 27.54 -11.63
N ASP A 29 0.35 27.78 -11.27
CA ASP A 29 -0.22 27.40 -9.97
C ASP A 29 -0.92 26.03 -9.95
N ARG A 30 -0.88 25.28 -11.05
CA ARG A 30 -1.17 23.83 -11.00
C ARG A 30 0.11 23.04 -10.77
N ALA A 31 0.85 23.41 -9.72
CA ALA A 31 1.62 22.40 -9.04
C ALA A 31 0.65 21.29 -8.68
N ILE A 32 0.81 20.13 -9.31
CA ILE A 32 0.20 18.89 -8.85
C ILE A 32 0.78 18.71 -7.44
N SER A 33 0.09 19.22 -6.43
CA SER A 33 0.30 18.84 -5.05
C SER A 33 -0.08 17.36 -5.03
N GLY A 34 0.92 16.52 -5.33
CA GLY A 34 0.84 15.11 -5.05
C GLY A 34 0.52 15.03 -3.58
N GLU A 35 -0.57 14.36 -3.26
CA GLU A 35 -0.90 14.10 -1.88
C GLU A 35 0.29 13.36 -1.27
N ASN A 36 1.01 14.05 -0.38
CA ASN A 36 2.32 13.62 0.06
C ASN A 36 2.25 12.64 1.22
N ALA A 37 1.05 12.18 1.61
CA ALA A 37 0.85 11.28 2.73
C ALA A 37 -0.09 10.14 2.32
N LEU A 38 0.16 8.96 2.89
CA LEU A 38 -0.71 7.80 2.73
C LEU A 38 -2.02 8.04 3.48
N LYS A 39 -3.16 7.81 2.82
CA LYS A 39 -4.47 8.02 3.43
C LYS A 39 -5.50 6.99 2.99
N LEU A 40 -6.50 6.80 3.83
CA LEU A 40 -7.71 6.07 3.53
C LEU A 40 -8.52 6.83 2.50
N ASN A 41 -9.00 6.13 1.49
CA ASN A 41 -9.82 6.71 0.44
C ASN A 41 -11.30 6.32 0.58
N ASP A 42 -12.11 6.82 -0.35
CA ASP A 42 -13.56 6.54 -0.36
C ASP A 42 -13.88 5.08 -0.62
N LYS A 43 -12.95 4.34 -1.24
CA LYS A 43 -13.02 2.89 -1.52
C LYS A 43 -12.45 2.03 -0.39
N GLU A 44 -12.17 2.63 0.77
CA GLU A 44 -11.80 1.92 2.00
C GLU A 44 -10.44 1.20 2.00
N TYR A 45 -9.51 1.66 1.16
CA TYR A 45 -8.12 1.23 1.21
C TYR A 45 -7.18 2.43 1.38
N LEU A 46 -5.95 2.16 1.81
CA LEU A 46 -4.94 3.20 2.00
C LEU A 46 -4.21 3.44 0.67
N ALA A 47 -4.08 4.69 0.25
CA ALA A 47 -3.42 5.06 -0.99
C ALA A 47 -2.63 6.37 -0.89
N ILE A 48 -1.52 6.41 -1.61
CA ILE A 48 -0.74 7.59 -1.96
C ILE A 48 -0.39 7.46 -3.44
N ARG A 49 0.07 8.54 -4.08
CA ARG A 49 0.52 8.47 -5.47
C ARG A 49 1.54 7.34 -5.67
N GLY A 50 1.17 6.33 -6.44
CA GLY A 50 2.05 5.21 -6.82
C GLY A 50 2.06 4.03 -5.84
N PHE A 51 1.30 4.09 -4.73
CA PHE A 51 1.21 3.00 -3.78
C PHE A 51 -0.20 2.83 -3.20
N GLU A 52 -0.66 1.58 -3.11
CA GLU A 52 -1.94 1.21 -2.53
C GLU A 52 -1.72 0.03 -1.56
N ALA A 53 -2.41 0.08 -0.41
CA ALA A 53 -2.47 -1.00 0.55
C ALA A 53 -3.94 -1.39 0.79
N LEU A 54 -4.33 -2.54 0.24
CA LEU A 54 -5.67 -3.12 0.38
C LEU A 54 -5.61 -4.07 1.58
N VAL A 55 -6.32 -3.75 2.65
CA VAL A 55 -6.25 -4.49 3.92
C VAL A 55 -7.45 -5.42 4.02
N PHE A 56 -7.26 -6.71 3.75
CA PHE A 56 -8.29 -7.75 3.82
C PHE A 56 -9.54 -7.44 2.97
N GLU A 57 -9.37 -6.77 1.83
CA GLU A 57 -10.42 -6.63 0.80
C GLU A 57 -10.86 -8.00 0.27
N ASN A 58 -9.88 -8.91 0.15
CA ASN A 58 -10.11 -10.32 -0.11
C ASN A 58 -9.67 -11.13 1.12
N GLN A 59 -10.47 -12.12 1.46
CA GLN A 59 -10.16 -13.09 2.50
C GLN A 59 -9.56 -14.34 1.88
N TYR A 60 -8.84 -15.15 2.66
CA TYR A 60 -8.38 -16.45 2.20
C TYR A 60 -9.58 -17.32 1.86
N ASN A 61 -9.58 -17.93 0.67
CA ASN A 61 -10.63 -18.86 0.33
C ASN A 61 -10.52 -20.16 1.17
N GLY A 62 -11.65 -20.84 1.36
CA GLY A 62 -11.74 -22.06 2.17
C GLY A 62 -11.07 -23.31 1.56
N MET A 63 -10.51 -23.23 0.34
CA MET A 63 -9.99 -24.36 -0.43
C MET A 63 -8.48 -24.27 -0.71
N PHE A 64 -7.89 -23.08 -0.68
CA PHE A 64 -6.49 -22.77 -0.96
C PHE A 64 -6.02 -21.70 0.03
N PHE A 65 -5.30 -22.14 1.05
CA PHE A 65 -4.93 -21.32 2.21
C PHE A 65 -3.65 -20.50 2.01
N ASP A 66 -3.01 -20.66 0.86
CA ASP A 66 -1.86 -19.89 0.39
C ASP A 66 -2.24 -18.85 -0.68
N GLU A 67 -3.53 -18.54 -0.82
CA GLU A 67 -4.02 -17.60 -1.82
C GLU A 67 -3.24 -16.28 -1.82
N LYS A 68 -2.55 -15.99 -2.94
CA LYS A 68 -1.68 -14.80 -3.11
C LYS A 68 -2.45 -13.51 -3.43
N THR A 69 -3.77 -13.55 -3.24
CA THR A 69 -4.72 -12.45 -3.46
C THR A 69 -5.50 -12.08 -2.21
N ALA A 70 -5.16 -12.66 -1.05
CA ALA A 70 -5.85 -12.45 0.23
C ALA A 70 -5.00 -11.69 1.25
N GLY A 71 -5.68 -11.11 2.25
CA GLY A 71 -5.05 -10.39 3.37
C GLY A 71 -4.65 -8.96 2.99
N ILE A 72 -3.49 -8.50 3.45
CA ILE A 72 -2.90 -7.21 3.08
C ILE A 72 -2.19 -7.34 1.74
N LEU A 73 -2.70 -6.63 0.72
CA LEU A 73 -2.06 -6.53 -0.59
C LEU A 73 -1.37 -5.17 -0.72
N LEU A 74 -0.09 -5.20 -1.06
CA LEU A 74 0.69 -4.00 -1.38
C LEU A 74 0.85 -3.90 -2.90
N ILE A 75 0.46 -2.77 -3.47
CA ILE A 75 0.52 -2.50 -4.91
C ILE A 75 1.38 -1.26 -5.13
N HIS A 76 2.51 -1.42 -5.81
CA HIS A 76 3.37 -0.34 -6.24
C HIS A 76 3.22 -0.13 -7.75
N HIS A 77 2.80 1.06 -8.17
CA HIS A 77 2.64 1.43 -9.58
C HIS A 77 1.83 0.41 -10.41
N GLY A 78 0.75 -0.13 -9.82
CA GLY A 78 -0.11 -1.13 -10.47
C GLY A 78 0.45 -2.57 -10.43
N VAL A 79 1.59 -2.79 -9.80
CA VAL A 79 2.19 -4.13 -9.61
C VAL A 79 2.00 -4.55 -8.16
N ARG A 80 1.36 -5.71 -7.94
CA ARG A 80 1.29 -6.31 -6.61
C ARG A 80 2.68 -6.79 -6.21
N THR A 81 3.19 -6.26 -5.11
CA THR A 81 4.54 -6.55 -4.62
C THR A 81 4.54 -7.35 -3.33
N ALA A 82 3.47 -7.33 -2.54
CA ALA A 82 3.34 -8.17 -1.36
C ALA A 82 1.89 -8.59 -1.10
N THR A 83 1.73 -9.69 -0.36
CA THR A 83 0.46 -10.27 0.09
C THR A 83 0.61 -10.83 1.51
N GLY A 84 -0.48 -11.28 2.15
CA GLY A 84 -0.43 -11.93 3.47
C GLY A 84 -0.90 -11.01 4.58
N GLY A 85 -0.10 -10.77 5.61
CA GLY A 85 -0.44 -9.84 6.68
C GLY A 85 -1.32 -10.42 7.79
N ALA A 86 -1.21 -11.73 8.03
CA ALA A 86 -1.89 -12.43 9.12
C ALA A 86 -0.87 -13.15 10.02
N VAL A 87 -1.29 -13.47 11.24
CA VAL A 87 -0.55 -14.45 12.07
C VAL A 87 -0.74 -15.84 11.46
N ARG A 88 0.37 -16.50 11.12
CA ARG A 88 0.43 -17.86 10.59
C ARG A 88 1.05 -18.79 11.62
N LEU A 89 0.65 -20.07 11.59
CA LEU A 89 1.13 -21.09 12.53
C LEU A 89 2.34 -21.89 12.00
N LYS A 90 2.83 -21.52 10.80
CA LYS A 90 4.05 -22.03 10.18
C LYS A 90 4.80 -20.85 9.51
N PRO A 91 6.16 -20.86 9.50
CA PRO A 91 6.96 -19.78 8.89
C PRO A 91 6.73 -19.58 7.39
N THR A 92 6.62 -20.68 6.64
CA THR A 92 6.33 -20.69 5.19
C THR A 92 5.06 -21.49 4.97
N PRO A 93 3.88 -20.85 5.01
CA PRO A 93 2.61 -21.56 4.92
C PRO A 93 2.41 -22.17 3.53
N GLU A 94 2.03 -23.44 3.51
CA GLU A 94 1.67 -24.20 2.32
C GLU A 94 0.16 -24.08 1.99
N GLN A 95 -0.24 -24.59 0.83
CA GLN A 95 -1.59 -24.53 0.27
C GLN A 95 -2.71 -25.04 1.21
N TRP A 96 -2.36 -25.89 2.17
CA TRP A 96 -3.28 -26.53 3.12
C TRP A 96 -3.00 -26.16 4.58
N ASP A 97 -2.06 -25.24 4.83
CA ASP A 97 -1.77 -24.80 6.18
C ASP A 97 -2.87 -23.92 6.75
N GLN A 98 -3.15 -24.09 8.03
CA GLN A 98 -4.22 -23.39 8.73
C GLN A 98 -4.11 -21.87 8.54
N ILE A 99 -5.24 -21.26 8.20
CA ILE A 99 -5.47 -19.82 8.12
C ILE A 99 -6.36 -19.37 9.27
N PRO A 100 -6.24 -18.10 9.72
CA PRO A 100 -7.28 -17.53 10.54
C PRO A 100 -8.50 -17.17 9.69
N VAL A 101 -9.67 -17.21 10.32
CA VAL A 101 -10.91 -16.66 9.78
C VAL A 101 -10.98 -15.17 10.08
N VAL A 102 -11.47 -14.36 9.13
CA VAL A 102 -11.78 -12.96 9.38
C VAL A 102 -13.10 -12.87 10.13
N VAL A 103 -13.05 -12.44 11.39
CA VAL A 103 -14.24 -12.24 12.24
C VAL A 103 -14.86 -10.87 11.96
N GLU A 104 -14.03 -9.84 11.84
CA GLU A 104 -14.46 -8.46 11.60
C GLU A 104 -13.40 -7.72 10.79
N ARG A 105 -13.85 -6.86 9.87
CA ARG A 105 -13.03 -5.81 9.24
C ARG A 105 -13.73 -4.48 9.48
N LYS A 106 -13.08 -3.55 10.16
CA LYS A 106 -13.59 -2.23 10.49
C LYS A 106 -12.70 -1.15 9.87
N VAL A 107 -13.33 -0.21 9.16
CA VAL A 107 -12.66 0.94 8.58
C VAL A 107 -12.88 2.14 9.49
N ASP A 108 -11.81 2.63 10.10
CA ASP A 108 -11.84 3.80 10.97
C ASP A 108 -11.44 5.04 10.18
N ARG A 109 -12.44 5.75 9.66
CA ARG A 109 -12.23 6.97 8.88
C ARG A 109 -11.77 8.15 9.74
N GLU A 110 -12.09 8.15 11.03
CA GLU A 110 -11.69 9.23 11.95
C GLU A 110 -10.19 9.14 12.25
N ASN A 111 -9.68 7.93 12.44
CA ASN A 111 -8.28 7.67 12.75
C ASN A 111 -7.44 7.25 11.53
N ASN A 112 -8.03 7.25 10.32
CA ASN A 112 -7.34 6.91 9.08
C ASN A 112 -6.73 5.49 9.11
N ALA A 113 -7.48 4.52 9.65
CA ALA A 113 -6.97 3.18 9.93
C ALA A 113 -7.96 2.07 9.50
N ILE A 114 -7.46 0.85 9.42
CA ILE A 114 -8.24 -0.36 9.15
C ILE A 114 -7.87 -1.41 10.21
N ASP A 115 -8.87 -1.90 10.92
CA ASP A 115 -8.76 -2.95 11.92
C ASP A 115 -9.36 -4.25 11.39
N VAL A 116 -8.64 -5.35 11.56
CA VAL A 116 -9.10 -6.69 11.19
C VAL A 116 -8.94 -7.64 12.36
N LEU A 117 -10.05 -8.22 12.82
CA LEU A 117 -10.05 -9.27 13.82
C LEU A 117 -9.97 -10.63 13.13
N LEU A 118 -8.92 -11.39 13.47
CA LEU A 118 -8.62 -12.70 12.93
C LEU A 118 -8.72 -13.76 14.04
N ARG A 119 -9.29 -14.92 13.73
CA ARG A 119 -9.48 -16.01 14.71
C ARG A 119 -9.04 -17.36 14.18
N TYR A 120 -8.35 -18.11 15.03
CA TYR A 120 -8.20 -19.56 14.92
C TYR A 120 -9.09 -20.25 15.95
N GLU A 121 -10.23 -20.79 15.52
CA GLU A 121 -11.23 -21.38 16.43
C GLU A 121 -10.68 -22.55 17.24
N ASP A 122 -9.97 -23.48 16.58
CA ASP A 122 -9.38 -24.67 17.21
C ASP A 122 -8.40 -24.34 18.33
N PHE A 123 -7.78 -23.15 18.28
CA PHE A 123 -6.79 -22.69 19.25
C PHE A 123 -7.34 -21.64 20.22
N LYS A 124 -8.60 -21.21 20.04
CA LYS A 124 -9.20 -20.07 20.77
C LYS A 124 -8.28 -18.85 20.77
N PHE A 125 -7.69 -18.57 19.61
CA PHE A 125 -6.66 -17.56 19.45
C PHE A 125 -7.16 -16.45 18.53
N ASP A 126 -7.23 -15.24 19.09
CA ASP A 126 -7.59 -14.03 18.36
C ASP A 126 -6.36 -13.14 18.19
N SER A 127 -6.26 -12.52 17.01
CA SER A 127 -5.27 -11.48 16.74
C SER A 127 -5.93 -10.34 15.98
N ARG A 128 -5.63 -9.10 16.35
CA ARG A 128 -6.07 -7.91 15.64
C ARG A 128 -4.94 -7.36 14.82
N ILE A 129 -5.17 -7.21 13.52
CA ILE A 129 -4.27 -6.52 12.60
C ILE A 129 -4.77 -5.08 12.48
N HIS A 130 -3.99 -4.13 12.99
CA HIS A 130 -4.28 -2.70 12.91
C HIS A 130 -3.33 -2.06 11.91
N VAL A 131 -3.89 -1.48 10.85
CA VAL A 131 -3.11 -0.90 9.76
C VAL A 131 -3.44 0.59 9.63
N GLN A 132 -2.40 1.42 9.73
CA GLN A 132 -2.55 2.87 9.63
C GLN A 132 -1.35 3.51 8.92
N PRO A 133 -1.53 4.70 8.32
CA PRO A 133 -0.41 5.48 7.81
C PRO A 133 0.49 6.01 8.91
N GLN A 134 1.78 6.05 8.63
CA GLN A 134 2.79 6.79 9.38
C GLN A 134 3.54 7.69 8.40
N GLY A 135 2.99 8.87 8.13
CA GLY A 135 3.46 9.76 7.06
C GLY A 135 3.28 9.10 5.68
N ASN A 136 4.38 8.67 5.08
CA ASN A 136 4.41 8.03 3.75
C ASN A 136 4.58 6.51 3.86
N SER A 137 4.69 6.00 5.08
CA SER A 137 4.87 4.59 5.39
C SER A 137 3.57 3.96 5.86
N LEU A 138 3.52 2.64 5.79
CA LEU A 138 2.45 1.83 6.36
C LEU A 138 2.94 1.26 7.70
N LEU A 139 2.19 1.49 8.78
CA LEU A 139 2.40 0.82 10.06
C LEU A 139 1.39 -0.32 10.19
N ILE A 140 1.90 -1.55 10.35
CA ILE A 140 1.08 -2.73 10.61
C ILE A 140 1.39 -3.19 12.03
N SER A 141 0.37 -3.20 12.88
CA SER A 141 0.48 -3.67 14.27
C SER A 141 -0.30 -4.97 14.43
N VAL A 142 0.30 -5.94 15.13
CA VAL A 142 -0.36 -7.17 15.58
C VAL A 142 -0.66 -7.03 17.06
N ILE A 143 -1.94 -6.96 17.41
CA ILE A 143 -2.41 -6.73 18.77
C ILE A 143 -3.08 -8.01 19.27
N LEU A 144 -2.63 -8.49 20.43
CA LEU A 144 -3.21 -9.64 21.11
C LEU A 144 -3.86 -9.17 22.41
N ASP A 145 -5.17 -9.36 22.55
CA ASP A 145 -5.90 -9.01 23.79
C ASP A 145 -5.56 -9.97 24.94
N GLN A 146 -5.05 -11.16 24.61
CA GLN A 146 -4.61 -12.19 25.53
C GLN A 146 -3.22 -12.70 25.15
N SER A 147 -2.49 -13.26 26.11
CA SER A 147 -1.22 -13.93 25.82
C SER A 147 -1.40 -15.04 24.80
N LEU A 148 -0.38 -15.25 23.96
CA LEU A 148 -0.36 -16.32 22.99
C LEU A 148 -0.57 -17.68 23.69
N PRO A 149 -1.49 -18.53 23.20
CA PRO A 149 -1.69 -19.86 23.79
C PRO A 149 -0.38 -20.66 23.80
N PRO A 150 -0.06 -21.40 24.89
CA PRO A 150 1.19 -22.13 24.99
C PRO A 150 1.46 -23.11 23.84
N SER A 151 0.40 -23.67 23.22
CA SER A 151 0.49 -24.57 22.06
C SER A 151 0.94 -23.89 20.77
N LEU A 152 0.92 -22.56 20.74
CA LEU A 152 1.28 -21.72 19.59
C LEU A 152 2.63 -21.01 19.78
N THR A 153 3.23 -21.08 20.97
CA THR A 153 4.60 -20.58 21.22
C THR A 153 5.57 -21.19 20.22
N ASP A 154 6.48 -20.38 19.69
CA ASP A 154 7.47 -20.73 18.67
C ASP A 154 6.90 -21.21 17.33
N ARG A 155 5.58 -21.11 17.15
CA ARG A 155 4.87 -21.50 15.91
C ARG A 155 4.14 -20.33 15.27
N ALA A 156 3.50 -19.49 16.08
CA ALA A 156 2.77 -18.34 15.60
C ALA A 156 3.74 -17.21 15.23
N GLY A 157 3.64 -16.72 14.00
CA GLY A 157 4.41 -15.59 13.51
C GLY A 157 3.59 -14.72 12.56
N PHE A 158 3.81 -13.42 12.59
CA PHE A 158 3.26 -12.53 11.56
C PHE A 158 3.96 -12.82 10.24
N ASN A 159 3.19 -13.04 9.18
CA ASN A 159 3.73 -13.37 7.87
C ASN A 159 3.27 -12.34 6.84
N ILE A 160 4.23 -11.77 6.11
CA ILE A 160 4.00 -10.98 4.91
C ILE A 160 4.90 -11.54 3.82
N GLU A 161 4.32 -11.79 2.65
CA GLU A 161 5.01 -12.43 1.54
C GLU A 161 5.29 -11.41 0.45
N PHE A 162 6.57 -11.17 0.17
CA PHE A 162 6.97 -10.36 -0.97
C PHE A 162 6.95 -11.22 -2.22
N LEU A 163 6.32 -10.72 -3.30
CA LEU A 163 6.21 -11.43 -4.56
C LEU A 163 7.52 -11.31 -5.33
N PRO A 164 8.33 -12.38 -5.41
CA PRO A 164 9.72 -12.24 -5.79
C PRO A 164 9.90 -11.80 -7.24
N SER A 165 8.95 -12.07 -8.15
CA SER A 165 9.08 -11.70 -9.56
C SER A 165 9.32 -10.20 -9.79
N ALA A 166 8.75 -9.33 -8.95
CA ALA A 166 8.99 -7.88 -9.02
C ALA A 166 10.34 -7.48 -8.43
N TYR A 167 10.92 -8.32 -7.57
CA TYR A 167 12.11 -8.05 -6.79
C TYR A 167 13.32 -8.90 -7.17
N PHE A 168 13.20 -9.84 -8.11
CA PHE A 168 14.33 -10.61 -8.59
C PHE A 168 15.44 -9.69 -9.07
N GLU A 169 16.67 -10.08 -8.75
CA GLU A 169 17.90 -9.34 -9.00
C GLU A 169 17.98 -7.98 -8.28
N LYS A 170 17.02 -7.65 -7.40
CA LYS A 170 17.09 -6.48 -6.52
C LYS A 170 17.81 -6.84 -5.23
N THR A 171 18.42 -5.84 -4.62
CA THR A 171 19.02 -5.95 -3.29
C THR A 171 17.96 -5.78 -2.20
N PHE A 172 18.15 -6.48 -1.08
CA PHE A 172 17.38 -6.25 0.14
C PHE A 172 18.31 -5.94 1.30
N LEU A 173 17.76 -5.26 2.31
CA LEU A 173 18.32 -5.09 3.63
C LEU A 173 17.19 -5.40 4.63
N MET A 174 17.39 -6.40 5.47
CA MET A 174 16.46 -6.81 6.52
C MET A 174 17.28 -7.04 7.79
N ASP A 175 17.02 -6.24 8.82
CA ASP A 175 17.86 -6.14 10.01
C ASP A 175 19.33 -5.92 9.62
N ASP A 176 20.25 -6.76 10.10
CA ASP A 176 21.67 -6.71 9.76
C ASP A 176 22.04 -7.54 8.52
N VAL A 177 21.05 -8.08 7.80
CA VAL A 177 21.26 -8.96 6.64
C VAL A 177 20.96 -8.22 5.35
N SER A 178 21.97 -8.10 4.48
CA SER A 178 21.80 -7.64 3.11
C SER A 178 22.00 -8.78 2.11
N GLY A 179 21.28 -8.77 1.00
CA GLY A 179 21.44 -9.76 -0.05
C GLY A 179 20.81 -9.34 -1.36
N THR A 180 20.65 -10.29 -2.28
CA THR A 180 19.87 -10.13 -3.50
C THR A 180 18.77 -11.18 -3.55
N PHE A 181 17.64 -10.89 -4.20
CA PHE A 181 16.66 -11.91 -4.51
C PHE A 181 17.10 -12.68 -5.76
N PRO A 182 17.50 -13.95 -5.64
CA PRO A 182 18.02 -14.69 -6.78
C PRO A 182 16.88 -15.05 -7.74
N LEU A 183 17.15 -15.02 -9.05
CA LEU A 183 16.17 -15.43 -10.06
C LEU A 183 15.89 -16.94 -10.00
N TYR A 184 16.90 -17.73 -9.61
CA TYR A 184 16.81 -19.18 -9.49
C TYR A 184 16.95 -19.60 -8.02
N PRO A 185 16.29 -20.68 -7.58
CA PRO A 185 16.39 -21.19 -6.21
C PRO A 185 17.81 -21.53 -5.75
N THR A 186 18.74 -21.74 -6.68
CA THR A 186 20.14 -22.12 -6.42
C THR A 186 21.09 -20.94 -6.24
N GLY A 187 20.60 -19.69 -6.39
CA GLY A 187 21.45 -18.50 -6.48
C GLY A 187 21.79 -18.16 -7.92
#